data_AF-A0A8T2U769-F1
#
_entry.id   AF-A0A8T2U769-F1
#
_cell.length_a   1.000
_cell.length_b   1.000
_cell.length_c   1.000
_cell.angle_alpha   90.00
_cell.angle_beta   90.00
_cell.angle_gamma   90.00
#
_symmetry.space_group_name_H-M   'P 1'
#
loop_
_entity.id
_entity.type
_entity.pdbx_description
1 polymer ?
#
loop_
_entity_poly.entity_id
_entity_poly.type
_entity_poly.pdbx_seq_one_letter_code
_entity_poly.pdbx_strand_id
1 'polypeptide(L)'
;MKIVIVVTMKPSILALFRKFIYNGLWSMIVSPKYTRKKVSRTQKAEDVSSIVLSALFWRSAREIVNVCTPILHVLRLADREGATMGFIYELTDRIIEKIGKLDGIDNVILEEVKALCIGRWNMLHSPIHVAAYILHPV
;
A
#
# COMPACT_ATOMS: atom_id res chain seq x y z
N MET A 1 10.29 -14.05 14.95
CA MET A 1 10.64 -13.60 13.58
C MET A 1 9.86 -12.31 13.29
N LYS A 2 10.47 -11.15 13.51
CA LYS A 2 9.84 -9.81 13.40
C LYS A 2 10.03 -9.27 11.98
N ILE A 3 9.30 -9.78 11.00
CA ILE A 3 9.48 -9.35 9.59
C ILE A 3 8.77 -8.02 9.29
N VAL A 4 7.91 -7.51 10.19
CA VAL A 4 7.05 -6.34 9.87
C VAL A 4 7.18 -5.20 10.88
N ILE A 5 8.37 -4.95 11.43
CA ILE A 5 8.61 -3.70 12.20
C ILE A 5 8.99 -2.53 11.27
N VAL A 6 9.52 -2.81 10.07
CA VAL A 6 10.02 -1.76 9.16
C VAL A 6 8.93 -1.15 8.27
N VAL A 7 7.77 -1.81 8.10
CA VAL A 7 6.65 -1.29 7.30
C VAL A 7 5.42 -1.06 8.18
N THR A 8 5.61 -0.41 9.32
CA THR A 8 4.47 0.12 10.10
C THR A 8 3.95 1.40 9.44
N MET A 9 3.31 1.26 8.28
CA MET A 9 2.40 2.31 7.82
C MET A 9 1.18 2.31 8.73
N LYS A 10 1.18 3.21 9.73
CA LYS A 10 -0.06 3.55 10.45
C LYS A 10 -1.14 3.86 9.41
N PRO A 11 -2.41 3.46 9.59
CA PRO A 11 -3.50 3.84 8.67
C PRO A 11 -3.62 5.37 8.50
N SER A 12 -3.13 6.12 9.49
CA SER A 12 -2.90 7.56 9.42
C SER A 12 -1.95 7.99 8.28
N ILE A 13 -0.91 7.22 7.94
CA ILE A 13 0.07 7.54 6.87
C ILE A 13 -0.56 7.41 5.47
N LEU A 14 -1.40 6.39 5.24
CA LEU A 14 -2.14 6.24 3.98
C LEU A 14 -3.17 7.39 3.80
N ALA A 15 -3.85 7.78 4.89
CA ALA A 15 -4.72 8.94 4.90
C ALA A 15 -3.96 10.28 4.74
N LEU A 16 -2.76 10.39 5.32
CA LEU A 16 -1.87 11.54 5.20
C LEU A 16 -1.34 11.70 3.77
N PHE A 17 -0.95 10.60 3.11
CA PHE A 17 -0.50 10.59 1.71
C PHE A 17 -1.58 11.15 0.77
N ARG A 18 -2.84 10.79 1.02
CA ARG A 18 -3.94 11.01 0.08
C ARG A 18 -4.46 12.47 0.04
N LYS A 19 -4.38 13.23 1.14
CA LYS A 19 -5.00 14.57 1.23
C LYS A 19 -4.09 15.69 1.74
N PHE A 20 -3.18 15.39 2.67
CA PHE A 20 -2.33 16.40 3.30
C PHE A 20 -0.96 16.54 2.62
N ILE A 21 -0.35 15.43 2.20
CA ILE A 21 1.01 15.44 1.63
C ILE A 21 1.03 16.08 0.24
N TYR A 22 0.13 15.70 -0.67
CA TYR A 22 0.06 16.30 -2.02
C TYR A 22 -0.14 17.82 -1.97
N ASN A 23 -1.23 18.27 -1.36
CA ASN A 23 -1.57 19.69 -1.31
C ASN A 23 -0.54 20.51 -0.52
N GLY A 24 0.00 19.94 0.57
CA GLY A 24 1.04 20.58 1.38
C GLY A 24 2.35 20.76 0.62
N LEU A 25 2.82 19.71 -0.07
CA LEU A 25 4.05 19.78 -0.87
C LEU A 25 3.88 20.69 -2.10
N TRP A 26 2.75 20.57 -2.79
CA TRP A 26 2.45 21.41 -3.95
C TRP A 26 2.41 22.89 -3.55
N SER A 27 1.66 23.24 -2.51
CA SER A 27 1.58 24.62 -2.02
C SER A 27 2.92 25.14 -1.50
N MET A 28 3.72 24.29 -0.86
CA MET A 28 5.08 24.65 -0.45
C MET A 28 5.96 25.00 -1.64
N ILE A 29 6.01 24.16 -2.67
CA ILE A 29 6.88 24.35 -3.84
C ILE A 29 6.47 25.59 -4.65
N VAL A 30 5.17 25.83 -4.81
CA VAL A 30 4.66 27.01 -5.52
C VAL A 30 4.78 28.29 -4.68
N SER A 31 5.01 28.19 -3.37
CA SER A 31 5.01 29.36 -2.49
C SER A 31 6.16 30.35 -2.80
N PRO A 32 5.91 31.68 -2.72
CA PRO A 32 6.96 32.69 -2.83
C PRO A 32 8.06 32.55 -1.78
N LYS A 33 7.74 31.96 -0.62
CA LYS A 33 8.71 31.69 0.46
C LYS A 33 9.73 30.63 0.06
N TYR A 34 9.32 29.61 -0.70
CA TYR A 34 10.21 28.56 -1.19
C TYR A 34 11.04 29.04 -2.38
N THR A 35 10.40 29.66 -3.38
CA THR A 35 11.06 30.10 -4.63
C THR A 35 12.10 31.20 -4.43
N ARG A 36 12.05 31.94 -3.32
CA ARG A 36 13.08 32.92 -2.93
C ARG A 36 14.32 32.30 -2.28
N LYS A 37 14.28 31.05 -1.82
CA LYS A 37 15.44 30.43 -1.17
C LYS A 37 16.49 30.04 -2.21
N LYS A 38 17.77 30.23 -1.91
CA LYS A 38 18.87 29.77 -2.80
C LYS A 38 18.77 28.27 -3.11
N VAL A 39 18.31 27.46 -2.14
CA VAL A 39 18.16 26.00 -2.29
C VAL A 39 17.19 25.62 -3.41
N SER A 40 16.16 26.42 -3.69
CA SER A 40 15.16 26.12 -4.72
C SER A 40 15.71 26.24 -6.15
N ARG A 41 16.91 26.80 -6.32
CA ARG A 41 17.61 26.98 -7.61
C ARG A 41 18.69 25.93 -7.85
N THR A 42 18.76 24.92 -6.99
CA THR A 42 19.69 23.80 -7.18
C THR A 42 19.04 22.77 -8.10
N GLN A 43 19.84 22.08 -8.92
CA GLN A 43 19.33 21.02 -9.81
C GLN A 43 18.47 20.00 -9.05
N LYS A 44 18.93 19.57 -7.87
CA LYS A 44 18.18 18.64 -7.01
C LYS A 44 16.80 19.17 -6.61
N ALA A 45 16.69 20.48 -6.35
CA ALA A 45 15.40 21.09 -6.00
C ALA A 45 14.47 21.20 -7.21
N GLU A 46 15.03 21.44 -8.40
CA GLU A 46 14.28 21.42 -9.66
C GLU A 46 13.76 20.01 -9.96
N ASP A 47 14.59 18.99 -9.81
CA ASP A 47 14.20 17.58 -9.98
C ASP A 47 13.05 17.22 -9.04
N VAL A 48 13.18 17.53 -7.74
CA VAL A 48 12.10 17.31 -6.76
C VAL A 48 10.84 18.10 -7.11
N SER A 49 10.98 19.34 -7.57
CA SER A 49 9.84 20.17 -7.98
C SER A 49 9.11 19.57 -9.17
N SER A 50 9.84 19.05 -10.16
CA SER A 50 9.25 18.38 -11.32
C SER A 50 8.41 17.17 -10.93
N ILE A 51 8.89 16.37 -9.96
CA ILE A 51 8.18 15.19 -9.44
C ILE A 51 6.92 15.63 -8.68
N VAL A 52 7.06 16.57 -7.75
CA VAL A 52 5.94 17.03 -6.89
C VAL A 52 4.88 17.78 -7.69
N LEU A 53 5.24 18.46 -8.78
CA LEU A 53 4.28 19.14 -9.66
C LEU A 53 3.71 18.21 -10.74
N SER A 54 4.24 17.00 -10.90
CA SER A 54 3.78 16.03 -11.91
C SER A 54 2.47 15.36 -11.51
N ALA A 55 1.41 15.61 -12.27
CA ALA A 55 0.12 14.93 -12.09
C ALA A 55 0.23 13.41 -12.32
N LEU A 56 1.07 12.98 -13.27
CA LEU A 56 1.31 11.57 -13.55
C LEU A 56 1.95 10.86 -12.36
N PHE A 57 2.95 11.48 -11.73
CA PHE A 57 3.57 10.93 -10.52
C PHE A 57 2.52 10.68 -9.42
N TRP A 58 1.66 11.66 -9.14
CA TRP A 58 0.63 11.52 -8.11
C TRP A 58 -0.49 10.56 -8.47
N ARG A 59 -0.77 10.37 -9.76
CA ARG A 59 -1.65 9.31 -10.23
C ARG A 59 -1.05 7.95 -9.92
N SER A 60 0.17 7.67 -10.38
CA SER A 60 0.85 6.39 -10.14
C SER A 60 1.04 6.11 -8.64
N ALA A 61 1.41 7.13 -7.85
CA ALA A 61 1.53 6.99 -6.40
C ALA A 61 0.19 6.58 -5.75
N ARG A 62 -0.94 7.10 -6.25
CA ARG A 62 -2.28 6.75 -5.76
C ARG A 62 -2.67 5.34 -6.16
N GLU A 63 -2.33 4.93 -7.38
CA GLU A 63 -2.54 3.56 -7.87
C GLU A 63 -1.78 2.55 -6.99
N ILE A 64 -0.49 2.79 -6.71
CA ILE A 64 0.33 1.98 -5.81
C ILE A 64 -0.28 1.92 -4.41
N VAL A 65 -0.68 3.06 -3.85
CA VAL A 65 -1.32 3.11 -2.53
C VAL A 65 -2.60 2.27 -2.50
N ASN A 66 -3.46 2.36 -3.51
CA ASN A 66 -4.71 1.61 -3.58
C ASN A 66 -4.45 0.11 -3.62
N VAL A 67 -3.46 -0.35 -4.40
CA VAL A 67 -3.07 -1.76 -4.51
C VAL A 67 -2.43 -2.27 -3.22
N CYS A 68 -1.52 -1.51 -2.60
CA CYS A 68 -0.82 -1.93 -1.39
C CYS A 68 -1.69 -1.89 -0.13
N THR A 69 -2.71 -1.03 -0.06
CA THR A 69 -3.57 -0.86 1.12
C THR A 69 -4.20 -2.18 1.61
N PRO A 70 -4.91 -2.98 0.78
CA PRO A 70 -5.48 -4.25 1.23
C PRO A 70 -4.41 -5.26 1.67
N ILE A 71 -3.27 -5.32 0.98
CA ILE A 71 -2.16 -6.24 1.31
C ILE A 71 -1.58 -5.90 2.69
N LEU A 72 -1.25 -4.62 2.93
CA LEU A 72 -0.72 -4.15 4.21
C LEU A 72 -1.72 -4.36 5.36
N HIS A 73 -3.02 -4.29 5.07
CA HIS A 73 -4.05 -4.57 6.06
C HIS A 73 -4.00 -6.01 6.56
N VAL A 74 -3.82 -7.00 5.67
CA VAL A 74 -3.70 -8.42 6.04
C VAL A 74 -2.43 -8.68 6.82
N LEU A 75 -1.29 -8.17 6.35
CA LEU A 75 -0.02 -8.32 7.07
C LEU A 75 -0.13 -7.78 8.49
N ARG A 76 -0.70 -6.58 8.64
CA ARG A 76 -0.91 -5.98 9.96
C ARG A 76 -1.83 -6.81 10.86
N LEU A 77 -2.85 -7.47 10.31
CA LEU A 77 -3.74 -8.33 11.09
C LEU A 77 -3.07 -9.66 11.46
N ALA A 78 -2.31 -10.23 10.54
CA ALA A 78 -1.54 -11.45 10.75
C ALA A 78 -0.42 -11.27 11.80
N ASP A 79 0.15 -10.06 11.92
CA ASP A 79 1.17 -9.75 12.92
C ASP A 79 0.62 -9.50 14.34
N ARG A 80 -0.71 -9.47 14.53
CA ARG A 80 -1.29 -9.28 15.87
C ARG A 80 -1.18 -10.55 16.69
N GLU A 81 -1.00 -10.37 17.99
CA GLU A 81 -1.12 -11.47 18.94
C GLU A 81 -2.53 -12.07 18.88
N GLY A 82 -2.62 -13.40 18.88
CA GLY A 82 -3.88 -14.12 18.73
C GLY A 82 -4.37 -14.31 17.29
N ALA A 83 -3.63 -13.86 16.27
CA ALA A 83 -3.95 -14.20 14.89
C ALA A 83 -3.85 -15.72 14.66
N THR A 84 -4.94 -16.32 14.19
CA THR A 84 -5.00 -17.75 13.86
C THR A 84 -4.79 -17.97 12.37
N MET A 85 -4.36 -19.17 11.98
CA MET A 85 -4.23 -19.52 10.56
C MET A 85 -5.57 -19.42 9.82
N GLY A 86 -6.68 -19.82 10.45
CA GLY A 86 -8.01 -19.70 9.85
C GLY A 86 -8.41 -18.25 9.54
N PHE A 87 -8.12 -17.33 10.46
CA PHE A 87 -8.37 -15.91 10.24
C PHE A 87 -7.51 -15.35 9.08
N ILE A 88 -6.23 -15.75 9.00
CA ILE A 88 -5.34 -15.32 7.90
C ILE A 88 -5.83 -15.86 6.53
N TYR A 89 -6.41 -17.07 6.49
CA TYR A 89 -7.09 -17.65 5.33
C TYR A 89 -8.26 -16.81 4.85
N GLU A 90 -9.21 -16.52 5.74
CA GLU A 90 -10.36 -15.68 5.41
C GLU A 90 -9.93 -14.28 4.93
N LEU A 91 -8.95 -13.68 5.58
CA LEU A 91 -8.41 -12.37 5.22
C LEU A 91 -7.75 -12.38 3.84
N THR A 92 -7.00 -13.43 3.52
CA THR A 92 -6.27 -13.50 2.24
C THR A 92 -7.22 -13.67 1.06
N ASP A 93 -8.24 -14.52 1.22
CA ASP A 93 -9.29 -14.69 0.21
C ASP A 93 -10.01 -13.36 -0.08
N ARG A 94 -10.42 -12.66 0.99
CA ARG A 94 -11.06 -11.34 0.89
C ARG A 94 -10.19 -10.28 0.22
N ILE A 95 -8.87 -10.32 0.35
CA ILE A 95 -8.02 -9.33 -0.35
C ILE A 95 -7.85 -9.65 -1.83
N ILE A 96 -7.79 -10.92 -2.22
CA ILE A 96 -7.70 -11.29 -3.64
C ILE A 96 -8.97 -10.79 -4.34
N GLU A 97 -10.12 -10.95 -3.71
CA GLU A 97 -11.39 -10.40 -4.17
C GLU A 97 -11.35 -8.86 -4.26
N LYS A 98 -10.90 -8.18 -3.18
CA LYS A 98 -10.81 -6.70 -3.15
C LYS A 98 -9.87 -6.14 -4.22
N ILE A 99 -8.70 -6.76 -4.41
CA ILE A 99 -7.74 -6.36 -5.44
C ILE A 99 -8.40 -6.47 -6.82
N GLY A 100 -9.18 -7.52 -7.05
CA GLY A 100 -9.92 -7.70 -8.30
C GLY A 100 -11.05 -6.70 -8.55
N LYS A 101 -11.42 -5.92 -7.55
CA LYS A 101 -12.47 -4.90 -7.63
C LYS A 101 -11.91 -3.48 -7.49
N LEU A 102 -10.59 -3.29 -7.61
CA LEU A 102 -9.98 -1.97 -7.55
C LEU A 102 -10.25 -1.19 -8.84
N ASP A 103 -10.99 -0.10 -8.71
CA ASP A 103 -11.27 0.79 -9.83
C ASP A 103 -10.06 1.66 -10.20
N GLY A 104 -9.92 1.93 -11.50
CA GLY A 104 -8.92 2.87 -12.03
C GLY A 104 -7.49 2.33 -12.08
N ILE A 105 -7.30 1.03 -11.86
CA ILE A 105 -6.03 0.31 -12.05
C ILE A 105 -6.14 -0.51 -13.34
N ASP A 106 -5.03 -0.62 -14.07
CA ASP A 106 -4.96 -1.50 -15.23
C ASP A 106 -5.20 -2.96 -14.84
N ASN A 107 -6.07 -3.65 -15.58
CA ASN A 107 -6.44 -5.04 -15.28
C ASN A 107 -5.24 -6.00 -15.34
N VAL A 108 -4.28 -5.77 -16.22
CA VAL A 108 -3.06 -6.58 -16.31
C VAL A 108 -2.27 -6.46 -15.01
N ILE A 109 -2.11 -5.24 -14.50
CA ILE A 109 -1.45 -5.00 -13.20
C ILE A 109 -2.21 -5.69 -12.06
N LEU A 110 -3.55 -5.61 -12.05
CA LEU A 110 -4.35 -6.28 -11.02
C LEU A 110 -4.18 -7.80 -11.05
N GLU A 111 -4.19 -8.40 -12.23
CA GLU A 111 -3.99 -9.85 -12.39
C GLU A 111 -2.56 -10.26 -11.98
N GLU A 112 -1.53 -9.49 -12.33
CA GLU A 112 -0.16 -9.73 -11.87
C GLU A 112 -0.06 -9.68 -10.34
N VAL A 113 -0.67 -8.66 -9.72
CA VAL A 113 -0.66 -8.53 -8.26
C VAL A 113 -1.43 -9.69 -7.60
N LYS A 114 -2.58 -10.08 -8.13
CA LYS A 114 -3.32 -11.26 -7.65
C LYS A 114 -2.48 -12.51 -7.77
N ALA A 115 -1.81 -12.73 -8.90
CA ALA A 115 -0.95 -13.88 -9.11
C ALA A 115 0.21 -13.90 -8.10
N LEU A 116 0.81 -12.74 -7.77
CA LEU A 116 1.81 -12.64 -6.72
C LEU A 116 1.25 -12.97 -5.33
N CYS A 117 0.06 -12.48 -5.00
CA CYS A 117 -0.63 -12.80 -3.75
C CYS A 117 -0.92 -14.30 -3.64
N ILE A 118 -1.47 -14.91 -4.69
CA ILE A 118 -1.76 -16.36 -4.77
C ILE A 118 -0.47 -17.19 -4.73
N GLY A 119 0.59 -16.75 -5.42
CA GLY A 119 1.88 -17.44 -5.37
C GLY A 119 2.46 -17.46 -3.96
N ARG A 120 2.43 -16.32 -3.25
CA ARG A 120 2.87 -16.23 -1.86
C ARG A 120 1.98 -17.07 -0.94
N TRP A 121 0.67 -17.06 -1.19
CA TRP A 121 -0.32 -17.85 -0.48
C TRP A 121 -0.02 -19.34 -0.55
N ASN A 122 0.20 -19.85 -1.76
CA ASN A 122 0.48 -21.26 -2.02
C ASN A 122 1.77 -21.74 -1.32
N MET A 123 2.77 -20.88 -1.19
CA MET A 123 3.99 -21.18 -0.43
C MET A 123 3.70 -21.38 1.08
N LEU A 124 2.68 -20.71 1.62
CA LEU A 124 2.23 -20.85 3.00
C LEU A 124 1.10 -21.87 3.15
N HIS A 125 0.69 -22.52 2.06
CA HIS A 125 -0.46 -23.42 2.05
C HIS A 125 -0.06 -24.82 2.50
N SER A 126 -0.82 -25.39 3.43
CA SER A 126 -0.67 -26.78 3.84
C SER A 126 -2.01 -27.38 4.27
N PRO A 127 -2.19 -28.72 4.23
CA PRO A 127 -3.44 -29.35 4.68
C PRO A 127 -3.83 -28.97 6.12
N ILE A 128 -2.85 -28.77 7.01
CA ILE A 128 -3.13 -28.35 8.39
C ILE A 128 -3.64 -26.91 8.47
N HIS A 129 -3.18 -26.01 7.60
CA HIS A 129 -3.69 -24.64 7.55
C HIS A 129 -5.13 -24.58 7.02
N VAL A 130 -5.46 -25.41 6.02
CA VAL A 130 -6.84 -25.56 5.53
C VAL A 130 -7.74 -26.12 6.61
N ALA A 131 -7.31 -27.16 7.33
CA ALA A 131 -8.07 -27.70 8.45
C ALA A 131 -8.30 -26.64 9.55
N ALA A 132 -7.29 -25.82 9.87
CA ALA A 132 -7.42 -24.73 10.82
C ALA A 132 -8.40 -23.64 10.36
N TYR A 133 -8.55 -23.41 9.05
CA TYR A 133 -9.59 -22.54 8.49
C TYR A 133 -10.98 -23.14 8.64
N ILE A 134 -11.17 -24.40 8.24
CA ILE A 134 -12.46 -25.11 8.33
C ILE A 134 -12.95 -25.20 9.79
N LEU A 135 -12.03 -25.40 10.73
CA LEU A 135 -12.32 -25.53 12.15
C LEU A 135 -12.29 -24.19 12.89
N HIS A 136 -12.12 -23.07 12.19
CA HIS A 136 -12.17 -21.76 12.82
C HIS A 136 -13.60 -21.50 13.30
N PRO A 137 -13.84 -21.27 14.61
CA PRO A 137 -15.17 -20.94 15.09
C PRO A 137 -15.57 -19.59 14.51
N VAL A 138 -16.70 -19.59 13.81
CA VAL A 138 -17.32 -18.40 13.18
C VAL A 138 -17.68 -17.36 14.23
#